data_AF-A0A945EBL0-F1
#
_entry.id   AF-A0A945EBL0-F1
#
_cell.length_a   1.000
_cell.length_b   1.000
_cell.length_c   1.000
_cell.angle_alpha   90.00
_cell.angle_beta   90.00
_cell.angle_gamma   90.00
#
_symmetry.space_group_name_H-M   'P 1'
#
loop_
_entity.id
_entity.type
_entity.pdbx_description
1 polymer ?
#
loop_
_entity_poly.entity_id
_entity_poly.type
_entity_poly.pdbx_seq_one_letter_code
_entity_poly.pdbx_strand_id
1 'polypeptide(L)'
;MGKLLDEHKKTIDYVFSGELRKKSAEGHSKNNSLYIGDLTIEGEIFNNIMVVINKHHGVITFWPETQHADARKSVTDPLVNLYLDDIENLKVPDSEYTFERVATHYHKIFKKNPGINPQRIMNNLYKDSSKFPQEEINTILNDLDTFKQKNEFLQQENEDLTDNLLLAALETDEQSDRADAAELKAKDETDKRIAVEKNFENFKAEYKENQVAAHISNDEQPESMPATDNWNPGVFTLIKARPGVDYPDKDYKKLVVRLELKNKDGELFTVKNNWGRGLTERLQLAKQLEGQKIVYSTWNSHKYSSKIWFKNIALANDQVVID
;
A
#
# COMPACT_ATOMS: atom_id res chain seq x y z
N MET A 1 39.28 -29.12 69.77
CA MET A 1 38.32 -30.23 69.64
C MET A 1 36.92 -29.63 69.74
N GLY A 2 36.04 -29.95 68.80
CA GLY A 2 34.67 -29.43 68.79
C GLY A 2 33.69 -30.43 68.18
N LYS A 3 32.41 -30.08 68.14
CA LYS A 3 31.33 -30.93 67.60
C LYS A 3 30.69 -30.28 66.37
N LEU A 4 30.48 -31.06 65.33
CA LEU A 4 29.69 -30.74 64.14
C LEU A 4 28.37 -31.53 64.19
N LEU A 5 27.33 -31.07 63.52
CA LEU A 5 26.09 -31.83 63.35
C LEU A 5 26.08 -32.45 61.95
N ASP A 6 25.78 -33.75 61.86
CA ASP A 6 25.53 -34.41 60.60
C ASP A 6 24.10 -34.15 60.09
N GLU A 7 23.80 -34.63 58.89
CA GLU A 7 22.48 -34.53 58.23
C GLU A 7 21.33 -35.21 59.01
N HIS A 8 21.66 -36.05 59.99
CA HIS A 8 20.72 -36.73 60.90
C HIS A 8 20.71 -36.13 62.32
N LYS A 9 21.33 -34.95 62.50
CA LYS A 9 21.49 -34.23 63.79
C LYS A 9 22.31 -35.01 64.84
N LYS A 10 23.14 -35.97 64.42
CA LYS A 10 24.15 -36.58 65.31
C LYS A 10 25.37 -35.69 65.39
N THR A 11 25.99 -35.64 66.57
CA THR A 11 27.22 -34.87 66.76
C THR A 11 28.43 -35.68 66.32
N ILE A 12 29.20 -35.13 65.38
CA ILE A 12 30.49 -35.65 64.93
C ILE A 12 31.61 -34.86 65.62
N ASP A 13 32.56 -35.56 66.24
CA ASP A 13 33.72 -34.92 66.85
C ASP A 13 34.76 -34.54 65.78
N TYR A 14 35.30 -33.34 65.89
CA TYR A 14 36.40 -32.87 65.04
C TYR A 14 37.57 -32.32 65.87
N VAL A 15 38.77 -32.45 65.29
CA VAL A 15 39.99 -31.82 65.79
C VAL A 15 40.52 -30.92 64.69
N PHE A 16 40.65 -29.62 64.97
CA PHE A 16 41.28 -28.69 64.05
C PHE A 16 42.57 -28.15 64.67
N SER A 17 43.64 -28.15 63.88
CA SER A 17 44.93 -27.57 64.23
C SER A 17 45.34 -26.62 63.11
N GLY A 18 45.42 -25.32 63.39
CA GLY A 18 45.71 -24.33 62.36
C GLY A 18 45.86 -22.92 62.88
N GLU A 19 46.21 -22.02 61.98
CA GLU A 19 46.48 -20.62 62.27
C GLU A 19 45.39 -19.70 61.74
N LEU A 20 45.18 -18.57 62.42
CA LEU A 20 44.19 -17.57 62.01
C LEU A 20 44.67 -16.83 60.76
N ARG A 21 43.94 -16.97 59.65
CA ARG A 21 44.21 -16.23 58.40
C ARG A 21 43.54 -14.85 58.38
N LYS A 22 42.28 -14.76 58.81
CA LYS A 22 41.49 -13.51 58.75
C LYS A 22 40.44 -13.46 59.86
N LYS A 23 40.35 -12.33 60.57
CA LYS A 23 39.38 -12.13 61.67
C LYS A 23 37.92 -12.07 61.20
N SER A 24 37.68 -11.72 59.95
CA SER A 24 36.36 -11.73 59.30
C SER A 24 36.48 -12.48 57.98
N ALA A 25 35.88 -13.66 57.90
CA ALA A 25 35.77 -14.40 56.65
C ALA A 25 34.89 -13.61 55.68
N GLU A 26 35.36 -13.44 54.44
CA GLU A 26 34.63 -12.71 53.40
C GLU A 26 33.40 -13.53 52.97
N GLY A 27 32.25 -12.88 52.80
CA GLY A 27 30.97 -13.57 52.53
C GLY A 27 30.26 -14.17 53.76
N HIS A 28 30.83 -14.00 54.96
CA HIS A 28 30.29 -14.52 56.23
C HIS A 28 30.05 -13.40 57.25
N SER A 29 29.34 -13.69 58.34
CA SER A 29 29.09 -12.71 59.42
C SER A 29 30.39 -12.22 60.06
N LYS A 30 30.39 -10.99 60.61
CA LYS A 30 31.58 -10.36 61.25
C LYS A 30 32.17 -11.17 62.43
N ASN A 31 31.41 -12.11 62.97
CA ASN A 31 31.82 -12.96 64.09
C ASN A 31 32.47 -14.29 63.65
N ASN A 32 32.60 -14.50 62.33
CA ASN A 32 33.18 -15.68 61.72
C ASN A 32 34.64 -15.39 61.33
N SER A 33 35.57 -16.14 61.88
CA SER A 33 37.01 -16.03 61.60
C SER A 33 37.46 -17.18 60.70
N LEU A 34 38.35 -16.89 59.76
CA LEU A 34 38.92 -17.84 58.82
C LEU A 34 40.28 -18.33 59.33
N TYR A 35 40.43 -19.64 59.41
CA TYR A 35 41.66 -20.33 59.79
C TYR A 35 42.16 -21.20 58.63
N ILE A 36 43.46 -21.50 58.59
CA ILE A 36 44.02 -22.53 57.71
C ILE A 36 44.74 -23.55 58.57
N GLY A 37 44.56 -24.82 58.28
CA GLY A 37 45.32 -25.89 58.89
C GLY A 37 44.74 -27.25 58.58
N ASP A 38 44.93 -28.18 59.50
CA ASP A 38 44.54 -29.56 59.34
C ASP A 38 43.30 -29.86 60.17
N LEU A 39 42.31 -30.50 59.56
CA LEU A 39 41.08 -30.91 60.21
C LEU A 39 40.96 -32.41 60.19
N THR A 40 40.78 -33.00 61.36
CA THR A 40 40.46 -34.40 61.53
C THR A 40 38.98 -34.54 61.83
N ILE A 41 38.27 -35.32 61.02
CA ILE A 41 36.86 -35.71 61.24
C ILE A 41 36.81 -37.23 61.19
N GLU A 42 36.29 -37.87 62.24
CA GLU A 42 36.12 -39.34 62.31
C GLU A 42 37.39 -40.16 61.98
N GLY A 43 38.58 -39.60 62.27
CA GLY A 43 39.88 -40.25 62.03
C GLY A 43 40.47 -39.98 60.65
N GLU A 44 39.74 -39.36 59.72
CA GLU A 44 40.28 -38.88 58.45
C GLU A 44 40.90 -37.49 58.61
N ILE A 45 42.11 -37.29 58.08
CA ILE A 45 42.84 -36.02 58.17
C ILE A 45 42.76 -35.28 56.83
N PHE A 46 42.20 -34.08 56.86
CA PHE A 46 42.14 -33.14 55.74
C PHE A 46 43.20 -32.06 55.95
N ASN A 47 44.29 -32.13 55.19
CA ASN A 47 45.41 -31.19 55.31
C ASN A 47 45.19 -29.91 54.50
N ASN A 48 45.79 -28.80 54.95
CA ASN A 48 45.78 -27.51 54.24
C ASN A 48 44.36 -27.06 53.84
N ILE A 49 43.43 -27.08 54.80
CA ILE A 49 42.07 -26.61 54.58
C ILE A 49 41.84 -25.25 55.22
N MET A 50 41.01 -24.46 54.57
CA MET A 50 40.41 -23.27 55.15
C MET A 50 39.15 -23.63 55.92
N VAL A 51 39.06 -23.14 57.14
CA VAL A 51 37.95 -23.40 58.07
C VAL A 51 37.40 -22.09 58.59
N VAL A 52 36.10 -21.90 58.47
CA VAL A 52 35.39 -20.77 59.07
C VAL A 52 34.85 -21.20 60.42
N ILE A 53 35.33 -20.55 61.46
CA ILE A 53 34.95 -20.82 62.84
C ILE A 53 34.20 -19.61 63.39
N ASN A 54 33.02 -19.86 63.93
CA ASN A 54 32.30 -18.90 64.76
C ASN A 54 32.61 -19.18 66.24
N LYS A 55 32.95 -18.15 67.00
CA LYS A 55 33.33 -18.27 68.42
C LYS A 55 32.26 -18.94 69.30
N HIS A 56 30.99 -18.86 68.92
CA HIS A 56 29.86 -19.40 69.69
C HIS A 56 29.36 -20.75 69.17
N HIS A 57 29.57 -21.04 67.89
CA HIS A 57 28.95 -22.20 67.22
C HIS A 57 29.97 -23.22 66.68
N GLY A 58 31.27 -22.95 66.80
CA GLY A 58 32.32 -23.84 66.29
C GLY A 58 32.51 -23.69 64.77
N VAL A 59 32.95 -24.77 64.13
CA VAL A 59 33.17 -24.82 62.67
C VAL A 59 31.84 -24.67 61.94
N ILE A 60 31.74 -23.68 61.07
CA ILE A 60 30.56 -23.41 60.24
C ILE A 60 30.69 -24.11 58.88
N THR A 61 31.88 -24.04 58.29
CA THR A 61 32.16 -24.59 56.96
C THR A 61 33.67 -24.70 56.76
N PHE A 62 34.11 -25.59 55.88
CA PHE A 62 35.50 -25.78 55.54
C PHE A 62 35.67 -26.23 54.07
N TRP A 63 36.84 -25.95 53.49
CA TRP A 63 37.19 -26.32 52.11
C TRP A 63 38.72 -26.29 51.93
N PRO A 64 39.30 -26.86 50.85
CA PRO A 64 40.75 -26.83 50.61
C PRO A 64 41.29 -25.40 50.44
N GLU A 65 42.53 -25.09 50.90
CA GLU A 65 43.09 -23.73 50.78
C GLU A 65 43.08 -23.16 49.35
N THR A 66 43.13 -24.04 48.35
CA THR A 66 43.08 -23.67 46.93
C THR A 66 41.76 -23.03 46.48
N GLN A 67 40.71 -23.03 47.32
CA GLN A 67 39.39 -22.48 47.03
C GLN A 67 39.11 -21.18 47.79
N HIS A 68 38.28 -20.28 47.25
CA HIS A 68 37.99 -18.99 47.87
C HIS A 68 37.13 -19.15 49.14
N ALA A 69 37.23 -18.21 50.09
CA ALA A 69 36.56 -18.35 51.39
C ALA A 69 35.04 -18.06 51.43
N ASP A 70 34.59 -17.28 50.48
CA ASP A 70 33.16 -17.09 50.18
C ASP A 70 32.72 -18.20 49.22
N ALA A 71 31.72 -19.01 49.61
CA ALA A 71 31.19 -20.11 48.80
C ALA A 71 30.65 -19.65 47.43
N ARG A 72 30.22 -18.38 47.30
CA ARG A 72 29.75 -17.80 46.03
C ARG A 72 30.88 -17.43 45.07
N LYS A 73 32.06 -17.15 45.63
CA LYS A 73 33.28 -16.84 44.87
C LYS A 73 34.22 -18.05 44.78
N SER A 74 33.92 -19.09 45.56
CA SER A 74 34.55 -20.39 45.51
C SER A 74 33.91 -21.18 44.38
N VAL A 75 34.74 -21.92 43.63
CA VAL A 75 34.24 -22.91 42.67
C VAL A 75 33.71 -24.08 43.50
N THR A 76 32.49 -23.91 44.03
CA THR A 76 31.80 -24.94 44.79
C THR A 76 31.29 -26.04 43.88
N ASP A 77 30.97 -27.18 44.50
CA ASP A 77 30.48 -28.41 43.89
C ASP A 77 29.61 -28.12 42.64
N PRO A 78 29.83 -28.79 41.49
CA PRO A 78 29.01 -28.61 40.30
C PRO A 78 27.50 -28.76 40.56
N LEU A 79 27.09 -29.48 41.62
CA LEU A 79 25.70 -29.53 42.09
C LEU A 79 25.15 -28.17 42.52
N VAL A 80 25.98 -27.34 43.15
CA VAL A 80 25.61 -25.99 43.59
C VAL A 80 25.46 -25.08 42.37
N ASN A 81 26.31 -25.22 41.36
CA ASN A 81 26.18 -24.46 40.11
C ASN A 81 24.96 -24.88 39.29
N LEU A 82 24.68 -26.18 39.17
CA LEU A 82 23.45 -26.69 38.53
C LEU A 82 22.19 -26.16 39.22
N TYR A 83 22.17 -26.21 40.56
CA TYR A 83 21.03 -25.73 41.34
C TYR A 83 20.85 -24.20 41.27
N LEU A 84 21.93 -23.43 41.17
CA LEU A 84 21.86 -21.97 41.03
C LEU A 84 21.45 -21.55 39.60
N ASP A 85 21.97 -22.22 38.57
CA ASP A 85 21.60 -21.96 37.17
C ASP A 85 20.13 -22.29 36.90
N ASP A 86 19.60 -23.39 37.46
CA ASP A 86 18.19 -23.79 37.36
C ASP A 86 17.23 -22.81 38.05
N ILE A 87 17.69 -22.10 39.09
CA ILE A 87 16.89 -21.09 39.82
C ILE A 87 16.93 -19.74 39.11
N GLU A 88 18.08 -19.31 38.60
CA GLU A 88 18.20 -18.02 37.90
C GLU A 88 17.62 -18.06 36.48
N ASN A 89 17.67 -19.22 35.82
CA ASN A 89 17.10 -19.43 34.51
C ASN A 89 16.16 -20.64 34.59
N LEU A 90 14.84 -20.39 34.60
CA LEU A 90 13.76 -21.38 34.53
C LEU A 90 13.87 -22.32 33.29
N LYS A 91 14.90 -23.14 33.24
CA LYS A 91 15.16 -24.14 32.20
C LYS A 91 14.89 -25.54 32.78
N VAL A 92 14.50 -26.43 31.87
CA VAL A 92 14.27 -27.84 32.17
C VAL A 92 15.62 -28.47 32.54
N PRO A 93 15.74 -29.18 33.68
CA PRO A 93 16.99 -29.76 34.12
C PRO A 93 17.47 -30.79 33.09
N ASP A 94 18.75 -30.71 32.73
CA ASP A 94 19.37 -31.65 31.81
C ASP A 94 19.34 -33.06 32.41
N SER A 95 18.72 -33.99 31.68
CA SER A 95 18.54 -35.38 32.10
C SER A 95 19.85 -36.14 32.37
N GLU A 96 20.99 -35.63 31.89
CA GLU A 96 22.30 -36.19 32.23
C GLU A 96 22.83 -35.78 33.62
N TYR A 97 22.28 -34.73 34.22
CA TYR A 97 22.75 -34.11 35.47
C TYR A 97 21.73 -34.19 36.60
N THR A 98 21.10 -35.36 36.77
CA THR A 98 20.27 -35.61 37.93
C THR A 98 21.09 -35.60 39.22
N PHE A 99 20.46 -35.18 40.31
CA PHE A 99 21.05 -35.16 41.65
C PHE A 99 21.71 -36.49 42.01
N GLU A 100 21.02 -37.61 41.76
CA GLU A 100 21.53 -38.96 42.06
C GLU A 100 22.82 -39.28 41.29
N ARG A 101 22.92 -38.90 40.01
CA ARG A 101 24.09 -39.25 39.18
C ARG A 101 25.32 -38.45 39.58
N VAL A 102 25.15 -37.18 39.94
CA VAL A 102 26.25 -36.33 40.42
C VAL A 102 26.73 -36.75 41.82
N ALA A 103 25.80 -37.01 42.73
CA ALA A 103 26.12 -37.47 44.08
C ALA A 103 26.81 -38.85 44.11
N THR A 104 26.51 -39.74 43.16
CA THR A 104 27.04 -41.12 43.20
C THR A 104 28.24 -41.37 42.29
N HIS A 105 28.23 -40.86 41.05
CA HIS A 105 29.28 -41.13 40.07
C HIS A 105 30.41 -40.11 40.18
N TYR A 106 30.08 -38.82 40.19
CA TYR A 106 31.07 -37.76 40.15
C TYR A 106 31.73 -37.55 41.52
N HIS A 107 30.98 -37.69 42.61
CA HIS A 107 31.55 -37.63 43.96
C HIS A 107 32.61 -38.74 44.23
N LYS A 108 32.48 -39.92 43.59
CA LYS A 108 33.53 -40.97 43.63
C LYS A 108 34.80 -40.57 42.90
N ILE A 109 34.68 -39.82 41.80
CA ILE A 109 35.82 -39.30 41.03
C ILE A 109 36.53 -38.20 41.82
N PHE A 110 35.77 -37.34 42.52
CA PHE A 110 36.32 -36.30 43.39
C PHE A 110 37.02 -36.86 44.63
N LYS A 111 36.46 -37.91 45.25
CA LYS A 111 37.11 -38.61 46.37
C LYS A 111 38.48 -39.18 46.00
N LYS A 112 38.68 -39.59 44.75
CA LYS A 112 39.98 -40.11 44.29
C LYS A 112 41.02 -39.02 44.02
N ASN A 113 40.60 -37.79 43.77
CA ASN A 113 41.49 -36.66 43.46
C ASN A 113 40.98 -35.36 44.10
N PRO A 114 41.07 -35.26 45.44
CA PRO A 114 40.66 -34.05 46.16
C PRO A 114 41.53 -32.87 45.70
N GLY A 115 40.96 -31.97 44.89
CA GLY A 115 41.65 -30.79 44.35
C GLY A 115 41.60 -30.61 42.83
N ILE A 116 41.09 -31.59 42.06
CA ILE A 116 40.85 -31.38 40.63
C ILE A 116 39.57 -30.55 40.45
N ASN A 117 39.67 -29.47 39.66
CA ASN A 117 38.52 -28.64 39.29
C ASN A 117 37.42 -29.51 38.64
N PRO A 118 36.23 -29.61 39.26
CA PRO A 118 35.09 -30.34 38.72
C PRO A 118 34.73 -29.98 37.28
N GLN A 119 34.76 -28.69 36.96
CA GLN A 119 34.42 -28.17 35.64
C GLN A 119 35.43 -28.57 34.57
N ARG A 120 36.69 -28.84 34.95
CA ARG A 120 37.73 -29.34 34.04
C ARG A 120 37.55 -30.82 33.72
N ILE A 121 37.07 -31.63 34.68
CA ILE A 121 36.70 -33.03 34.43
C ILE A 121 35.48 -33.09 33.50
N MET A 122 34.47 -32.25 33.77
CA MET A 122 33.29 -32.13 32.91
C MET A 122 33.67 -31.71 31.48
N ASN A 123 34.47 -30.65 31.31
CA ASN A 123 34.90 -30.19 30.00
C ASN A 123 35.74 -31.22 29.21
N ASN A 124 36.53 -32.05 29.88
CA ASN A 124 37.29 -33.12 29.24
C ASN A 124 36.39 -34.30 28.81
N LEU A 125 35.31 -34.56 29.54
CA LEU A 125 34.32 -35.58 29.18
C LEU A 125 33.40 -35.13 28.03
N TYR A 126 33.09 -33.83 27.95
CA TYR A 126 32.31 -33.22 26.86
C TYR A 126 33.06 -33.14 25.53
N LYS A 127 34.40 -33.07 25.54
CA LYS A 127 35.22 -32.95 24.33
C LYS A 127 35.65 -34.29 23.73
N ASP A 128 35.25 -35.40 24.34
CA ASP A 128 35.56 -36.72 23.81
C ASP A 128 34.58 -37.05 22.67
N SER A 129 34.88 -36.50 21.50
CA SER A 129 34.20 -36.74 20.22
C SER A 129 34.19 -38.22 19.79
N SER A 130 34.86 -39.10 20.53
CA SER A 130 34.88 -40.55 20.33
C SER A 130 33.60 -41.28 20.80
N LYS A 131 32.67 -40.59 21.48
CA LYS A 131 31.46 -41.23 22.06
C LYS A 131 30.20 -41.16 21.19
N PHE A 132 30.19 -40.35 20.15
CA PHE A 132 29.08 -40.34 19.18
C PHE A 132 29.43 -41.32 18.06
N PRO A 133 28.60 -42.34 17.78
CA PRO A 133 28.77 -43.19 16.61
C PRO A 133 28.85 -42.29 15.38
N GLN A 134 29.84 -42.48 14.51
CA GLN A 134 29.97 -41.70 13.27
C GLN A 134 28.68 -41.72 12.42
N GLU A 135 27.87 -42.78 12.55
CA GLU A 135 26.57 -42.90 11.92
C GLU A 135 25.55 -41.85 12.41
N GLU A 136 25.49 -41.53 13.71
CA GLU A 136 24.58 -40.49 14.23
C GLU A 136 24.99 -39.09 13.79
N ILE A 137 26.30 -38.80 13.78
CA ILE A 137 26.83 -37.53 13.26
C ILE A 137 26.49 -37.37 11.78
N ASN A 138 26.69 -38.43 10.98
CA ASN A 138 26.38 -38.40 9.55
C ASN A 138 24.88 -38.24 9.29
N THR A 139 24.02 -38.83 10.13
CA THR A 139 22.56 -38.69 10.02
C THR A 139 22.12 -37.25 10.28
N ILE A 140 22.63 -36.63 11.35
CA ILE A 140 22.33 -35.23 11.69
C ILE A 140 22.83 -34.28 10.59
N LEU A 141 24.00 -34.54 10.02
CA LEU A 141 24.52 -33.74 8.90
C LEU A 141 23.64 -33.84 7.66
N ASN A 142 23.15 -35.04 7.31
CA ASN A 142 22.22 -35.25 6.21
C ASN A 142 20.87 -34.56 6.45
N ASP A 143 20.34 -34.63 7.66
CA ASP A 143 19.09 -33.96 8.02
C ASP A 143 19.23 -32.42 7.94
N LEU A 144 20.38 -31.89 8.36
CA LEU A 144 20.68 -30.47 8.25
C LEU A 144 20.77 -30.01 6.78
N ASP A 145 21.38 -30.82 5.92
CA ASP A 145 21.49 -30.53 4.49
C ASP A 145 20.11 -30.57 3.81
N THR A 146 19.28 -31.57 4.17
CA THR A 146 17.89 -31.68 3.72
C THR A 146 17.06 -30.47 4.17
N PHE A 147 17.25 -30.02 5.42
CA PHE A 147 16.57 -28.85 5.95
C PHE A 147 16.97 -27.57 5.22
N LYS A 148 18.28 -27.39 4.93
CA LYS A 148 18.77 -26.24 4.16
C LYS A 148 18.15 -26.18 2.76
N GLN A 149 18.19 -27.28 2.02
CA GLN A 149 17.60 -27.35 0.68
C GLN A 149 16.10 -27.02 0.70
N LYS A 150 15.37 -27.53 1.70
CA LYS A 150 13.94 -27.23 1.85
C LYS A 150 13.67 -25.77 2.20
N ASN A 151 14.53 -25.15 3.01
CA ASN A 151 14.40 -23.75 3.37
C ASN A 151 14.73 -22.81 2.19
N GLU A 152 15.75 -23.14 1.40
CA GLU A 152 16.06 -22.43 0.15
C GLU A 152 14.90 -22.51 -0.84
N PHE A 153 14.30 -23.70 -1.00
CA PHE A 153 13.11 -23.88 -1.84
C PHE A 153 11.92 -23.02 -1.36
N LEU A 154 11.65 -23.00 -0.05
CA LEU A 154 10.57 -22.18 0.53
C LEU A 154 10.84 -20.67 0.41
N GLN A 155 12.10 -20.24 0.46
CA GLN A 155 12.46 -18.85 0.20
C GLN A 155 12.16 -18.49 -1.25
N GLN A 156 12.56 -19.34 -2.18
CA GLN A 156 12.31 -19.11 -3.60
C GLN A 156 10.81 -19.10 -3.93
N GLU A 157 10.02 -20.02 -3.36
CA GLU A 157 8.57 -20.04 -3.53
C GLU A 157 7.90 -18.76 -2.97
N ASN A 158 8.38 -18.23 -1.84
CA ASN A 158 7.88 -16.97 -1.28
C ASN A 158 8.23 -15.76 -2.14
N GLU A 159 9.43 -15.73 -2.72
CA GLU A 159 9.84 -14.68 -3.66
C GLU A 159 8.95 -14.69 -4.90
N ASP A 160 8.76 -15.87 -5.52
CA ASP A 160 7.88 -16.04 -6.68
C ASP A 160 6.42 -15.64 -6.36
N LEU A 161 5.92 -15.99 -5.17
CA LEU A 161 4.57 -15.61 -4.75
C LEU A 161 4.43 -14.09 -4.58
N THR A 162 5.48 -13.45 -4.04
CA THR A 162 5.52 -11.99 -3.83
C THR A 162 5.53 -11.25 -5.16
N ASP A 163 6.34 -11.71 -6.11
CA ASP A 163 6.42 -11.11 -7.45
C ASP A 163 5.08 -11.26 -8.21
N ASN A 164 4.43 -12.43 -8.12
CA ASN A 164 3.11 -12.64 -8.71
C ASN A 164 2.03 -11.74 -8.09
N LEU A 165 2.05 -11.57 -6.76
CA LEU A 165 1.12 -10.66 -6.07
C LEU A 165 1.36 -9.19 -6.46
N LEU A 166 2.62 -8.80 -6.63
CA LEU A 166 2.98 -7.45 -7.07
C LEU A 166 2.49 -7.20 -8.51
N LEU A 167 2.67 -8.18 -9.41
CA LEU A 167 2.20 -8.09 -10.78
C LEU A 167 0.67 -7.95 -10.84
N ALA A 168 -0.05 -8.78 -10.09
CA ALA A 168 -1.51 -8.72 -10.02
C ALA A 168 -2.02 -7.38 -9.46
N ALA A 169 -1.34 -6.82 -8.44
CA ALA A 169 -1.67 -5.52 -7.89
C ALA A 169 -1.47 -4.39 -8.92
N LEU A 170 -0.37 -4.42 -9.67
CA LEU A 170 -0.09 -3.45 -10.74
C LEU A 170 -1.13 -3.55 -11.87
N GLU A 171 -1.51 -4.77 -12.28
CA GLU A 171 -2.56 -4.95 -13.29
C GLU A 171 -3.91 -4.40 -12.84
N THR A 172 -4.28 -4.58 -11.57
CA THR A 172 -5.53 -4.01 -11.03
C THR A 172 -5.51 -2.48 -10.96
N ASP A 173 -4.37 -1.88 -10.61
CA ASP A 173 -4.20 -0.42 -10.55
C ASP A 173 -4.31 0.19 -11.96
N GLU A 174 -3.62 -0.40 -12.94
CA GLU A 174 -3.73 0.02 -14.34
C GLU A 174 -5.15 -0.13 -14.90
N GLN A 175 -5.89 -1.17 -14.51
CA GLN A 175 -7.28 -1.35 -14.92
C GLN A 175 -8.19 -0.27 -14.30
N SER A 176 -7.95 0.12 -13.05
CA SER A 176 -8.67 1.20 -12.38
C SER A 176 -8.42 2.54 -13.10
N ASP A 177 -7.16 2.88 -13.36
CA ASP A 177 -6.80 4.11 -14.08
C ASP A 177 -7.43 4.19 -15.48
N ARG A 178 -7.48 3.06 -16.19
CA ARG A 178 -8.16 2.98 -17.50
C ARG A 178 -9.67 3.15 -17.38
N ALA A 179 -10.30 2.63 -16.33
CA ALA A 179 -11.73 2.77 -16.09
C ALA A 179 -12.09 4.23 -15.77
N ASP A 180 -11.33 4.88 -14.88
CA ASP A 180 -11.52 6.29 -14.52
C ASP A 180 -11.35 7.22 -15.74
N ALA A 181 -10.33 6.96 -16.56
CA ALA A 181 -10.11 7.72 -17.80
C ALA A 181 -11.23 7.51 -18.83
N ALA A 182 -11.82 6.30 -18.89
CA ALA A 182 -12.96 6.01 -19.77
C ALA A 182 -14.24 6.68 -19.27
N GLU A 183 -14.50 6.68 -17.96
CA GLU A 183 -15.65 7.33 -17.36
C GLU A 183 -15.60 8.85 -17.57
N LEU A 184 -14.43 9.47 -17.38
CA LEU A 184 -14.25 10.90 -17.61
C LEU A 184 -14.55 11.29 -19.08
N LYS A 185 -14.01 10.51 -20.03
CA LYS A 185 -14.30 10.72 -21.47
C LYS A 185 -15.77 10.52 -21.81
N ALA A 186 -16.43 9.53 -21.20
CA ALA A 186 -17.84 9.29 -21.41
C ALA A 186 -18.68 10.47 -20.89
N LYS A 187 -18.33 11.00 -19.72
CA LYS A 187 -18.99 12.17 -19.12
C LYS A 187 -18.84 13.42 -19.99
N ASP A 188 -17.61 13.72 -20.43
CA ASP A 188 -17.34 14.85 -21.33
C ASP A 188 -18.12 14.75 -22.64
N GLU A 189 -18.22 13.55 -23.21
CA GLU A 189 -19.00 13.29 -24.43
C GLU A 189 -20.51 13.45 -24.17
N THR A 190 -21.02 13.00 -23.02
CA THR A 190 -22.43 13.22 -22.66
C THR A 190 -22.76 14.69 -22.46
N ASP A 191 -21.88 15.46 -21.81
CA ASP A 191 -22.09 16.89 -21.58
C ASP A 191 -22.07 17.66 -22.91
N LYS A 192 -21.19 17.30 -23.85
CA LYS A 192 -21.19 17.85 -25.22
C LYS A 192 -22.51 17.55 -25.94
N ARG A 193 -23.02 16.32 -25.85
CA ARG A 193 -24.30 15.95 -26.48
C ARG A 193 -25.47 16.73 -25.89
N ILE A 194 -25.52 16.88 -24.57
CA ILE A 194 -26.54 17.68 -23.89
C ILE A 194 -26.48 19.15 -24.34
N ALA A 195 -25.27 19.71 -24.47
CA ALA A 195 -25.09 21.08 -24.96
C ALA A 195 -25.55 21.23 -26.42
N VAL A 196 -25.20 20.30 -27.30
CA VAL A 196 -25.65 20.28 -28.70
C VAL A 196 -27.17 20.16 -28.80
N GLU A 197 -27.78 19.25 -28.03
CA GLU A 197 -29.24 19.06 -28.02
C GLU A 197 -29.97 20.32 -27.53
N LYS A 198 -29.46 20.95 -26.46
CA LYS A 198 -30.01 22.22 -25.97
C LYS A 198 -29.90 23.34 -27.00
N ASN A 199 -28.76 23.43 -27.70
CA ASN A 199 -28.57 24.40 -28.78
C ASN A 199 -29.52 24.13 -29.94
N PHE A 200 -29.76 22.85 -30.28
CA PHE A 200 -30.68 22.46 -31.34
C PHE A 200 -32.13 22.82 -31.02
N GLU A 201 -32.59 22.54 -29.79
CA GLU A 201 -33.95 22.88 -29.37
C GLU A 201 -34.16 24.40 -29.30
N ASN A 202 -33.17 25.15 -28.80
CA ASN A 202 -33.21 26.62 -28.84
C ASN A 202 -33.29 27.13 -30.28
N PHE A 203 -32.46 26.58 -31.18
CA PHE A 203 -32.50 26.94 -32.60
C PHE A 203 -33.89 26.70 -33.22
N LYS A 204 -34.52 25.55 -32.96
CA LYS A 204 -35.87 25.26 -33.47
C LYS A 204 -36.92 26.23 -32.95
N ALA A 205 -36.86 26.55 -31.65
CA ALA A 205 -37.81 27.47 -31.02
C ALA A 205 -37.70 28.87 -31.65
N GLU A 206 -36.47 29.40 -31.72
CA GLU A 206 -36.19 30.70 -32.34
C GLU A 206 -36.54 30.70 -33.84
N TYR A 207 -36.25 29.61 -34.55
CA TYR A 207 -36.58 29.48 -35.97
C TYR A 207 -38.08 29.59 -36.20
N LYS A 208 -38.89 28.89 -35.39
CA LYS A 208 -40.35 28.93 -35.51
C LYS A 208 -40.91 30.34 -35.28
N GLU A 209 -40.37 31.06 -34.30
CA GLU A 209 -40.77 32.44 -34.01
C GLU A 209 -40.35 33.39 -35.14
N ASN A 210 -39.08 33.34 -35.55
CA ASN A 210 -38.53 34.17 -36.62
C ASN A 210 -39.20 33.88 -37.97
N GLN A 211 -39.56 32.61 -38.24
CA GLN A 211 -40.27 32.22 -39.45
C GLN A 211 -41.64 32.89 -39.52
N VAL A 212 -42.40 32.89 -38.42
CA VAL A 212 -43.71 33.55 -38.36
C VAL A 212 -43.57 35.06 -38.51
N ALA A 213 -42.61 35.67 -37.82
CA ALA A 213 -42.40 37.13 -37.87
C ALA A 213 -41.92 37.63 -39.24
N ALA A 214 -41.10 36.85 -39.93
CA ALA A 214 -40.52 37.22 -41.23
C ALA A 214 -41.44 36.91 -42.43
N HIS A 215 -42.45 36.05 -42.25
CA HIS A 215 -43.30 35.56 -43.33
C HIS A 215 -44.15 36.67 -43.94
N ILE A 216 -44.05 36.83 -45.26
CA ILE A 216 -44.92 37.72 -46.04
C ILE A 216 -46.13 36.92 -46.52
N SER A 217 -47.32 37.28 -46.05
CA SER A 217 -48.55 36.61 -46.46
C SER A 217 -48.99 37.02 -47.87
N ASN A 218 -50.00 36.35 -48.43
CA ASN A 218 -50.58 36.76 -49.71
C ASN A 218 -51.44 38.03 -49.59
N ASP A 219 -52.02 38.30 -48.41
CA ASP A 219 -52.84 39.50 -48.17
C ASP A 219 -52.00 40.79 -48.14
N GLU A 220 -50.72 40.67 -47.84
CA GLU A 220 -49.77 41.78 -47.88
C GLU A 220 -49.32 42.12 -49.31
N GLN A 221 -49.70 41.32 -50.31
CA GLN A 221 -49.31 41.55 -51.70
C GLN A 221 -50.22 42.61 -52.36
N PRO A 222 -49.64 43.53 -53.16
CA PRO A 222 -50.41 44.55 -53.86
C PRO A 222 -51.19 43.99 -55.07
N GLU A 223 -50.97 42.74 -55.45
CA GLU A 223 -51.55 42.09 -56.63
C GLU A 223 -52.40 40.88 -56.19
N SER A 224 -53.65 40.78 -56.68
CA SER A 224 -54.50 39.61 -56.45
C SER A 224 -53.89 38.40 -57.16
N MET A 225 -53.51 37.38 -56.39
CA MET A 225 -52.81 36.20 -56.86
C MET A 225 -53.58 34.91 -56.50
N PRO A 226 -53.45 33.83 -57.31
CA PRO A 226 -53.88 32.51 -56.88
C PRO A 226 -53.11 32.10 -55.61
N ALA A 227 -53.79 31.39 -54.71
CA ALA A 227 -53.41 31.24 -53.30
C ALA A 227 -52.09 30.48 -53.00
N THR A 228 -51.31 30.07 -54.01
CA THR A 228 -50.10 29.26 -53.82
C THR A 228 -48.82 30.07 -53.97
N ASP A 229 -47.99 30.08 -52.94
CA ASP A 229 -46.62 30.60 -53.01
C ASP A 229 -45.81 29.81 -54.05
N ASN A 230 -45.17 30.53 -54.99
CA ASN A 230 -44.27 29.92 -55.98
C ASN A 230 -42.90 29.65 -55.33
N TRP A 231 -42.82 28.56 -54.58
CA TRP A 231 -41.58 28.03 -54.02
C TRP A 231 -40.66 27.51 -55.12
N ASN A 232 -39.38 27.88 -55.06
CA ASN A 232 -38.37 27.32 -55.93
C ASN A 232 -38.18 25.84 -55.60
N PRO A 233 -38.26 24.91 -56.58
CA PRO A 233 -38.08 23.48 -56.34
C PRO A 233 -36.63 23.11 -55.95
N GLY A 234 -35.67 24.01 -56.14
CA GLY A 234 -34.28 23.82 -55.75
C GLY A 234 -34.05 23.95 -54.24
N VAL A 235 -33.05 23.22 -53.75
CA VAL A 235 -32.51 23.35 -52.39
C VAL A 235 -31.15 24.04 -52.49
N PHE A 236 -30.93 25.07 -51.66
CA PHE A 236 -29.76 25.92 -51.72
C PHE A 236 -29.10 26.04 -50.35
N THR A 237 -27.78 26.09 -50.28
CA THR A 237 -27.09 26.45 -49.05
C THR A 237 -27.03 27.96 -48.94
N LEU A 238 -27.52 28.52 -47.83
CA LEU A 238 -27.39 29.94 -47.54
C LEU A 238 -25.99 30.23 -47.02
N ILE A 239 -25.14 30.80 -47.86
CA ILE A 239 -23.75 31.12 -47.50
C ILE A 239 -23.71 32.36 -46.61
N LYS A 240 -24.50 33.39 -46.97
CA LYS A 240 -24.48 34.66 -46.26
C LYS A 240 -25.75 35.47 -46.48
N ALA A 241 -26.26 36.06 -45.42
CA ALA A 241 -27.30 37.07 -45.41
C ALA A 241 -26.70 38.43 -45.06
N ARG A 242 -27.12 39.50 -45.75
CA ARG A 242 -26.69 40.87 -45.41
C ARG A 242 -27.73 41.91 -45.80
N PRO A 243 -27.80 43.04 -45.06
CA PRO A 243 -28.48 44.21 -45.58
C PRO A 243 -27.73 44.75 -46.80
N GLY A 244 -28.46 45.41 -47.69
CA GLY A 244 -27.91 46.08 -48.85
C GLY A 244 -28.81 47.21 -49.30
N VAL A 245 -28.36 47.91 -50.33
CA VAL A 245 -29.13 48.94 -51.00
C VAL A 245 -29.37 48.50 -52.45
N ASP A 246 -30.58 48.73 -52.93
CA ASP A 246 -30.93 48.65 -54.35
C ASP A 246 -30.98 50.07 -54.93
N TYR A 247 -30.59 50.20 -56.20
CA TYR A 247 -30.46 51.48 -56.89
C TYR A 247 -29.57 52.50 -56.14
N PRO A 248 -28.31 52.15 -55.82
CA PRO A 248 -27.44 53.02 -55.01
C PRO A 248 -27.17 54.39 -55.64
N ASP A 249 -27.27 54.48 -56.97
CA ASP A 249 -27.02 55.68 -57.78
C ASP A 249 -28.30 56.44 -58.17
N LYS A 250 -29.45 56.07 -57.58
CA LYS A 250 -30.73 56.77 -57.77
C LYS A 250 -31.13 57.47 -56.47
N ASP A 251 -31.95 58.51 -56.60
CA ASP A 251 -32.46 59.26 -55.44
C ASP A 251 -33.43 58.42 -54.58
N TYR A 252 -34.04 57.39 -55.15
CA TYR A 252 -34.95 56.46 -54.47
C TYR A 252 -34.25 55.16 -54.06
N LYS A 253 -33.29 55.25 -53.13
CA LYS A 253 -32.58 54.06 -52.60
C LYS A 253 -33.56 53.19 -51.80
N LYS A 254 -33.50 51.87 -52.01
CA LYS A 254 -34.30 50.91 -51.22
C LYS A 254 -33.41 49.99 -50.42
N LEU A 255 -33.69 49.84 -49.13
CA LEU A 255 -33.05 48.81 -48.30
C LEU A 255 -33.53 47.43 -48.75
N VAL A 256 -32.60 46.48 -48.79
CA VAL A 256 -32.87 45.11 -49.19
C VAL A 256 -32.15 44.11 -48.28
N VAL A 257 -32.73 42.94 -48.11
CA VAL A 257 -32.02 41.75 -47.64
C VAL A 257 -31.43 41.05 -48.86
N ARG A 258 -30.13 40.74 -48.84
CA ARG A 258 -29.45 39.96 -49.88
C ARG A 258 -29.02 38.62 -49.32
N LEU A 259 -29.32 37.56 -50.05
CA LEU A 259 -28.94 36.18 -49.73
C LEU A 259 -27.96 35.69 -50.79
N GLU A 260 -26.77 35.31 -50.36
CA GLU A 260 -25.79 34.61 -51.18
C GLU A 260 -26.04 33.10 -51.05
N LEU A 261 -26.44 32.47 -52.16
CA LEU A 261 -26.90 31.10 -52.21
C LEU A 261 -25.95 30.26 -53.06
N LYS A 262 -25.72 29.03 -52.62
CA LYS A 262 -25.00 28.00 -53.39
C LYS A 262 -25.97 26.90 -53.80
N ASN A 263 -26.05 26.60 -55.09
CA ASN A 263 -26.84 25.46 -55.58
C ASN A 263 -26.08 24.13 -55.40
N LYS A 264 -26.72 23.00 -55.76
CA LYS A 264 -26.11 21.67 -55.68
C LYS A 264 -24.87 21.50 -56.57
N ASP A 265 -24.83 22.20 -57.70
CA ASP A 265 -23.72 22.18 -58.66
C ASP A 265 -22.54 23.08 -58.22
N GLY A 266 -22.71 23.80 -57.10
CA GLY A 266 -21.71 24.68 -56.53
C GLY A 266 -21.69 26.10 -57.07
N GLU A 267 -22.63 26.45 -57.97
CA GLU A 267 -22.81 27.82 -58.48
C GLU A 267 -23.31 28.74 -57.37
N LEU A 268 -22.67 29.91 -57.28
CA LEU A 268 -23.03 30.99 -56.36
C LEU A 268 -23.87 32.04 -57.07
N PHE A 269 -24.99 32.41 -56.47
CA PHE A 269 -25.84 33.49 -56.96
C PHE A 269 -26.44 34.28 -55.80
N THR A 270 -27.02 35.45 -56.09
CA THR A 270 -27.60 36.32 -55.06
C THR A 270 -29.05 36.65 -55.39
N VAL A 271 -29.93 36.41 -54.43
CA VAL A 271 -31.32 36.89 -54.46
C VAL A 271 -31.53 37.99 -53.44
N LYS A 272 -32.51 38.86 -53.67
CA LYS A 272 -32.82 39.99 -52.79
C LYS A 272 -34.31 40.15 -52.52
N ASN A 273 -34.63 40.76 -51.38
CA ASN A 273 -35.98 41.13 -50.98
C ASN A 273 -35.95 42.60 -50.53
N ASN A 274 -36.78 43.45 -51.14
CA ASN A 274 -36.86 44.88 -50.86
C ASN A 274 -38.17 45.30 -50.18
N TRP A 275 -38.91 44.33 -49.63
CA TRP A 275 -40.15 44.60 -48.93
C TRP A 275 -39.81 45.36 -47.65
N GLY A 276 -40.46 46.51 -47.42
CA GLY A 276 -40.10 47.41 -46.32
C GLY A 276 -40.55 46.88 -44.96
N ARG A 277 -41.78 46.36 -44.86
CA ARG A 277 -42.35 45.83 -43.62
C ARG A 277 -41.73 44.49 -43.27
N GLY A 278 -41.20 44.30 -42.06
CA GLY A 278 -40.60 43.01 -41.66
C GLY A 278 -39.16 42.81 -42.14
N LEU A 279 -38.45 43.88 -42.55
CA LEU A 279 -37.11 43.78 -43.13
C LEU A 279 -36.07 43.29 -42.12
N THR A 280 -36.17 43.73 -40.87
CA THR A 280 -35.30 43.31 -39.77
C THR A 280 -35.50 41.85 -39.45
N GLU A 281 -36.76 41.41 -39.35
CA GLU A 281 -37.19 40.06 -39.04
C GLU A 281 -36.74 39.09 -40.14
N ARG A 282 -36.87 39.48 -41.41
CA ARG A 282 -36.33 38.71 -42.54
C ARG A 282 -34.80 38.61 -42.52
N LEU A 283 -34.11 39.69 -42.19
CA LEU A 283 -32.65 39.65 -42.05
C LEU A 283 -32.23 38.74 -40.89
N GLN A 284 -32.95 38.81 -39.76
CA GLN A 284 -32.72 37.97 -38.58
C GLN A 284 -32.94 36.49 -38.89
N LEU A 285 -34.07 36.12 -39.52
CA LEU A 285 -34.31 34.75 -39.98
C LEU A 285 -33.21 34.29 -40.96
N ALA A 286 -32.85 35.13 -41.93
CA ALA A 286 -31.80 34.78 -42.89
C ALA A 286 -30.43 34.61 -42.22
N LYS A 287 -30.12 35.42 -41.20
CA LYS A 287 -28.90 35.29 -40.41
C LYS A 287 -28.85 33.99 -39.63
N GLN A 288 -29.97 33.63 -38.99
CA GLN A 288 -30.11 32.36 -38.29
C GLN A 288 -29.90 31.16 -39.24
N LEU A 289 -30.32 31.28 -40.49
CA LEU A 289 -30.21 30.22 -41.50
C LEU A 289 -28.87 30.19 -42.26
N GLU A 290 -27.87 30.99 -41.90
CA GLU A 290 -26.54 30.91 -42.52
C GLU A 290 -25.92 29.51 -42.30
N GLY A 291 -25.30 28.95 -43.34
CA GLY A 291 -24.81 27.57 -43.38
C GLY A 291 -25.88 26.51 -43.67
N GLN A 292 -27.16 26.83 -43.48
CA GLN A 292 -28.26 25.87 -43.62
C GLN A 292 -28.68 25.66 -45.09
N LYS A 293 -29.30 24.50 -45.33
CA LYS A 293 -30.02 24.24 -46.57
C LYS A 293 -31.42 24.84 -46.49
N ILE A 294 -31.74 25.70 -47.45
CA ILE A 294 -33.00 26.41 -47.51
C ILE A 294 -33.71 26.22 -48.85
N VAL A 295 -35.01 26.48 -48.84
CA VAL A 295 -35.84 26.78 -50.00
C VAL A 295 -36.31 28.23 -49.90
N TYR A 296 -36.60 28.85 -51.04
CA TYR A 296 -37.17 30.20 -51.06
C TYR A 296 -38.29 30.31 -52.08
N SER A 297 -39.28 31.16 -51.80
CA SER A 297 -40.36 31.48 -52.72
C SER A 297 -40.10 32.78 -53.45
N THR A 298 -40.82 33.02 -54.53
CA THR A 298 -40.73 34.24 -55.34
C THR A 298 -42.09 34.88 -55.50
N TRP A 299 -42.14 36.22 -55.50
CA TRP A 299 -43.35 36.91 -55.94
C TRP A 299 -43.57 36.58 -57.40
N ASN A 300 -44.79 36.21 -57.77
CA ASN A 300 -45.26 36.01 -59.14
C ASN A 300 -44.12 35.67 -60.11
N SER A 301 -43.69 34.41 -60.15
CA SER A 301 -42.49 33.99 -60.91
C SER A 301 -42.56 34.28 -62.41
N HIS A 302 -43.73 34.61 -62.95
CA HIS A 302 -43.92 35.08 -64.33
C HIS A 302 -43.51 36.55 -64.53
N LYS A 303 -43.56 37.36 -63.46
CA LYS A 303 -43.26 38.80 -63.46
C LYS A 303 -41.90 39.11 -62.83
N TYR A 304 -41.53 38.40 -61.76
CA TYR A 304 -40.26 38.60 -61.07
C TYR A 304 -39.36 37.38 -61.24
N SER A 305 -38.13 37.63 -61.70
CA SER A 305 -37.14 36.57 -61.90
C SER A 305 -36.76 35.92 -60.57
N SER A 306 -36.94 34.60 -60.49
CA SER A 306 -36.52 33.78 -59.35
C SER A 306 -35.01 33.75 -59.13
N LYS A 307 -34.22 34.19 -60.12
CA LYS A 307 -32.77 34.32 -60.01
C LYS A 307 -32.33 35.62 -59.32
N ILE A 308 -33.26 36.55 -59.09
CA ILE A 308 -32.96 37.89 -58.56
C ILE A 308 -33.74 38.17 -57.28
N TRP A 309 -35.00 37.73 -57.19
CA TRP A 309 -35.89 38.09 -56.10
C TRP A 309 -36.24 36.89 -55.22
N PHE A 310 -36.52 37.13 -53.94
CA PHE A 310 -37.14 36.14 -53.05
C PHE A 310 -38.23 36.80 -52.19
N LYS A 311 -39.30 36.06 -51.90
CA LYS A 311 -40.41 36.44 -51.02
C LYS A 311 -40.17 35.91 -49.61
N ASN A 312 -40.30 34.60 -49.42
CA ASN A 312 -40.10 33.91 -48.14
C ASN A 312 -38.94 32.92 -48.23
N ILE A 313 -38.34 32.56 -47.09
CA ILE A 313 -37.34 31.49 -46.97
C ILE A 313 -37.77 30.49 -45.89
N ALA A 314 -37.37 29.24 -46.04
CA ALA A 314 -37.62 28.17 -45.06
C ALA A 314 -36.50 27.14 -45.12
N LEU A 315 -36.31 26.37 -44.06
CA LEU A 315 -35.42 25.20 -44.07
C LEU A 315 -35.87 24.19 -45.13
N ALA A 316 -34.92 23.59 -45.83
CA ALA A 316 -35.19 22.50 -46.74
C ALA A 316 -35.34 21.19 -45.93
N ASN A 317 -36.47 20.49 -46.12
CA ASN A 317 -36.76 19.20 -45.50
C ASN A 317 -36.74 19.20 -43.95
N ASP A 318 -36.92 20.35 -43.30
CA ASP A 318 -36.83 20.52 -41.84
C ASP A 318 -35.51 20.01 -41.22
N GLN A 319 -34.43 19.94 -42.01
CA GLN A 319 -33.11 19.49 -41.56
C GLN A 319 -32.21 20.69 -41.23
N VAL A 320 -31.58 20.64 -40.06
CA VAL A 320 -30.60 21.62 -39.58
C VAL A 320 -29.22 20.97 -39.52
N VAL A 321 -28.20 21.70 -39.99
CA VAL A 321 -26.79 21.37 -39.83
C VAL A 321 -26.27 22.16 -38.63
N ILE A 322 -25.88 21.48 -37.55
CA ILE A 322 -25.21 22.09 -36.40
C ILE A 322 -23.78 21.54 -36.42
N ASP A 323 -22.82 22.44 -36.61
CA ASP A 323 -21.38 22.12 -36.59
C ASP A 323 -20.85 22.01 -35.15
#